data_AF-A0AAX0Q7E2-F1
#
_entry.id   AF-A0AAX0Q7E2-F1
#
_cell.length_a   1.000
_cell.length_b   1.000
_cell.length_c   1.000
_cell.angle_alpha   90.00
_cell.angle_beta   90.00
_cell.angle_gamma   90.00
#
_symmetry.space_group_name_H-M   'P 1'
#
loop_
_entity.id
_entity.type
_entity.pdbx_description
1 polymer ?
#
loop_
_entity_poly.entity_id
_entity_poly.type
_entity_poly.pdbx_seq_one_letter_code
_entity_poly.pdbx_strand_id
1 'polypeptide(L)'
;MKANPAAAAALLAVIAAVMLITLVAGGGTLLYAAEGHTNTSSHADPSTIAVMTTEEAETILPLMGDIIGLSYDAVYQLYLNDPEYAARYLAAYENTVSRLGTNLGKIKLTQTEINQFRKESAALGTSIRIIQGDVVRLAEIDHLRRQYASEGNSPGLYELAAESKLIYSELALTAENYAGSAEIMQQISAAYGLDPAKLQSSVPLLSQVIIAATSGKLTVTTDAQGNIVIIDTSGTTTDTSGSITISVDPSIARYGDTLTISGIARGTQGSLDIYWDTTLWGTASVDSAGYYTKKLKIGRIAEGIHAVTAQSGGITSKPVYITILSQPSVVAILKDQQENGELHRKLTLYGSLLTEDDLPVVGAPVTVYSEDHILIGTGITNANGIWNVSAELIDGGYAFYAIFDDVSFPLEESMSELYPVTILDPTIYYIILIAACGVLLVLGIRFVVKRRPKYASGKAPPLTLEPAPKSSGPLKKIRDAVTKKEDPDADPLRRLYRKTSVFLAGKSGIANVAVLTPRELLAALSAPNENIKEFISTYEYLHYANVSAGHDQIKHLERLSKQIIEGYT
;
A
#
# COMPACT_ATOMS: atom_id res chain seq x y z
N MET A 1 -12.31 -46.73 52.16
CA MET A 1 -12.67 -46.98 50.75
C MET A 1 -11.41 -46.91 49.91
N LYS A 2 -10.98 -48.02 49.27
CA LYS A 2 -9.79 -48.03 48.42
C LYS A 2 -10.15 -47.38 47.07
N ALA A 3 -9.57 -46.22 46.78
CA ALA A 3 -9.73 -45.56 45.49
C ALA A 3 -9.23 -46.50 44.39
N ASN A 4 -10.12 -46.90 43.48
CA ASN A 4 -9.77 -47.79 42.39
C ASN A 4 -9.01 -46.95 41.33
N PRO A 5 -7.69 -47.16 41.12
CA PRO A 5 -6.89 -46.30 40.24
C PRO A 5 -7.37 -46.36 38.78
N ALA A 6 -8.08 -47.42 38.40
CA ALA A 6 -8.73 -47.52 37.09
C ALA A 6 -9.92 -46.56 36.94
N ALA A 7 -10.67 -46.29 38.03
CA ALA A 7 -11.78 -45.34 38.01
C ALA A 7 -11.27 -43.89 37.99
N ALA A 8 -10.18 -43.60 38.71
CA ALA A 8 -9.54 -42.28 38.66
C ALA A 8 -8.92 -41.98 37.29
N ALA A 9 -8.29 -42.97 36.64
CA ALA A 9 -7.75 -42.83 35.29
C ALA A 9 -8.86 -42.67 34.23
N ALA A 10 -9.98 -43.38 34.38
CA ALA A 10 -11.14 -43.22 33.50
C ALA A 10 -11.80 -41.85 33.67
N LEU A 11 -11.90 -41.35 34.90
CA LEU A 11 -12.41 -40.01 35.18
C LEU A 11 -11.53 -38.91 34.56
N LEU A 12 -10.21 -39.03 34.70
CA LEU A 12 -9.25 -38.09 34.08
C LEU A 12 -9.29 -38.14 32.56
N ALA A 13 -9.46 -39.32 31.95
CA ALA A 13 -9.61 -39.45 30.50
C ALA A 13 -10.91 -38.83 29.99
N VAL A 14 -12.01 -38.94 30.75
CA VAL A 14 -13.28 -38.27 30.43
C VAL A 14 -13.13 -36.76 30.59
N ILE A 15 -12.47 -36.26 31.65
CA ILE A 15 -12.22 -34.83 31.83
C ILE A 15 -11.34 -34.28 30.70
N ALA A 16 -10.29 -35.00 30.30
CA ALA A 16 -9.43 -34.60 29.19
C ALA A 16 -10.17 -34.61 27.84
N ALA A 17 -11.03 -35.60 27.59
CA ALA A 17 -11.87 -35.65 26.40
C ALA A 17 -12.92 -34.53 26.38
N VAL A 18 -13.53 -34.22 27.53
CA VAL A 18 -14.47 -33.10 27.67
C VAL A 18 -13.75 -31.77 27.48
N MET A 19 -12.54 -31.59 28.04
CA MET A 19 -11.74 -30.40 27.79
C MET A 19 -11.36 -30.24 26.32
N LEU A 20 -11.03 -31.35 25.64
CA LEU A 20 -10.70 -31.33 24.22
C LEU A 20 -11.94 -31.02 23.36
N ILE A 21 -13.11 -31.52 23.73
CA ILE A 21 -14.39 -31.19 23.09
C ILE A 21 -14.75 -29.72 23.34
N THR A 22 -14.55 -29.18 24.54
CA THR A 22 -14.79 -27.75 24.82
C THR A 22 -13.77 -26.84 24.14
N LEU A 23 -12.54 -27.30 23.91
CA LEU A 23 -11.52 -26.53 23.20
C LEU A 23 -11.78 -26.51 21.67
N VAL A 24 -12.28 -27.62 21.12
CA VAL A 24 -12.68 -27.73 19.70
C VAL A 24 -14.04 -27.05 19.44
N ALA A 25 -14.97 -27.10 20.41
CA ALA A 25 -16.25 -26.37 20.34
C ALA A 25 -16.12 -24.88 20.72
N GLY A 26 -15.03 -24.47 21.37
CA GLY A 26 -14.75 -23.09 21.77
C GLY A 26 -14.20 -22.19 20.65
N GLY A 27 -13.95 -22.73 19.45
CA GLY A 27 -13.47 -21.99 18.30
C GLY A 27 -14.56 -21.30 17.46
N GLY A 28 -15.82 -21.30 17.89
CA GLY A 28 -16.90 -20.72 17.08
C GLY A 28 -18.24 -20.66 17.77
N THR A 29 -18.38 -19.76 18.74
CA THR A 29 -19.68 -19.15 19.05
C THR A 29 -19.49 -17.66 19.33
N LEU A 30 -19.48 -16.87 18.25
CA LEU A 30 -19.89 -15.48 18.32
C LEU A 30 -21.36 -15.48 18.77
N LEU A 31 -21.60 -15.34 20.06
CA LEU A 31 -22.92 -15.00 20.62
C LEU A 31 -23.21 -13.53 20.30
N TYR A 32 -23.33 -13.21 19.01
CA TYR A 32 -24.04 -12.06 18.43
C TYR A 32 -23.93 -12.17 16.90
N ALA A 33 -24.61 -13.15 16.29
CA ALA A 33 -24.98 -13.08 14.89
C ALA A 33 -26.29 -12.30 14.80
N ALA A 34 -26.21 -11.01 14.50
CA ALA A 34 -27.38 -10.21 14.14
C ALA A 34 -27.82 -10.56 12.70
N GLU A 35 -28.34 -11.75 12.50
CA GLU A 35 -29.05 -12.11 11.27
C GLU A 35 -30.54 -12.18 11.58
N GLY A 36 -31.27 -11.13 11.20
CA GLY A 36 -32.73 -11.12 11.36
C GLY A 36 -33.41 -9.76 11.27
N HIS A 37 -32.99 -8.84 10.39
CA HIS A 37 -33.83 -7.70 10.03
C HIS A 37 -34.07 -7.70 8.52
N THR A 38 -35.22 -8.26 8.14
CA THR A 38 -35.88 -7.98 6.87
C THR A 38 -36.24 -6.49 6.86
N ASN A 39 -35.39 -5.67 6.24
CA ASN A 39 -35.69 -4.28 5.94
C ASN A 39 -36.88 -4.22 4.99
N THR A 40 -38.06 -3.98 5.54
CA THR A 40 -39.19 -3.48 4.75
C THR A 40 -39.00 -1.98 4.57
N SER A 41 -39.30 -1.46 3.39
CA SER A 41 -39.07 -0.09 2.90
C SER A 41 -39.86 1.01 3.63
N SER A 42 -40.25 0.80 4.89
CA SER A 42 -41.06 1.72 5.68
C SER A 42 -40.51 1.96 7.10
N HIS A 43 -39.31 1.47 7.39
CA HIS A 43 -38.51 1.92 8.53
C HIS A 43 -37.29 2.69 8.03
N ALA A 44 -37.50 3.93 7.60
CA ALA A 44 -36.41 4.90 7.55
C ALA A 44 -36.04 5.20 9.01
N ASP A 45 -34.90 4.68 9.44
CA ASP A 45 -34.33 4.92 10.75
C ASP A 45 -34.09 6.43 10.93
N PRO A 46 -34.65 7.08 11.98
CA PRO A 46 -34.39 8.48 12.31
C PRO A 46 -32.90 8.78 12.58
N SER A 47 -32.04 7.77 12.66
CA SER A 47 -30.58 7.89 12.71
C SER A 47 -29.93 8.42 11.42
N THR A 48 -30.68 8.53 10.32
CA THR A 48 -30.18 9.14 9.07
C THR A 48 -30.01 10.66 9.15
N ILE A 49 -30.44 11.30 10.23
CA ILE A 49 -29.94 12.62 10.64
C ILE A 49 -29.05 12.40 11.87
N ALA A 50 -27.86 11.84 11.65
CA ALA A 50 -26.84 11.76 12.69
C ALA A 50 -26.40 13.18 13.04
N VAL A 51 -26.93 13.74 14.12
CA VAL A 51 -26.41 14.97 14.74
C VAL A 51 -25.06 14.60 15.34
N MET A 52 -24.00 15.30 14.91
CA MET A 52 -22.64 15.20 15.42
C MET A 52 -22.64 15.10 16.96
N THR A 53 -21.96 14.10 17.52
CA THR A 53 -21.89 13.95 18.97
C THR A 53 -21.03 15.07 19.57
N THR A 54 -21.21 15.38 20.86
CA THR A 54 -20.46 16.46 21.52
C THR A 54 -18.94 16.25 21.45
N GLU A 55 -18.47 15.01 21.57
CA GLU A 55 -17.04 14.65 21.48
C GLU A 55 -16.48 14.83 20.06
N GLU A 56 -17.30 14.53 19.04
CA GLU A 56 -16.94 14.75 17.64
C GLU A 56 -16.84 16.25 17.34
N ALA A 57 -17.80 17.04 17.83
CA ALA A 57 -17.82 18.49 17.68
C ALA A 57 -16.60 19.16 18.33
N GLU A 58 -16.18 18.69 19.50
CA GLU A 58 -14.98 19.18 20.20
C GLU A 58 -13.68 18.89 19.42
N THR A 59 -13.67 17.90 18.53
CA THR A 59 -12.47 17.51 17.77
C THR A 59 -12.44 18.11 16.36
N ILE A 60 -13.59 18.16 15.68
CA ILE A 60 -13.68 18.50 14.25
C ILE A 60 -13.89 20.00 14.03
N LEU A 61 -14.77 20.66 14.78
CA LEU A 61 -15.09 22.08 14.59
C LEU A 61 -13.88 23.00 14.77
N PRO A 62 -12.97 22.77 15.76
CA PRO A 62 -11.76 23.55 15.86
C PRO A 62 -10.86 23.44 14.63
N LEU A 63 -10.73 22.24 14.05
CA LEU A 63 -9.93 22.04 12.84
C LEU A 63 -10.53 22.77 11.63
N MET A 64 -11.85 22.75 11.48
CA MET A 64 -12.54 23.53 10.44
C MET A 64 -12.31 25.03 10.62
N GLY A 65 -12.37 25.53 11.87
CA GLY A 65 -12.07 26.92 12.20
C GLY A 65 -10.62 27.31 11.90
N ASP A 66 -9.66 26.45 12.23
CA ASP A 66 -8.24 26.65 11.95
C ASP A 66 -7.97 26.68 10.43
N ILE A 67 -8.60 25.80 9.65
CA ILE A 67 -8.53 25.77 8.17
C ILE A 67 -9.00 27.12 7.60
N ILE A 68 -10.14 27.63 8.05
CA ILE A 68 -10.65 28.96 7.64
C ILE A 68 -9.63 30.05 7.98
N GLY A 69 -9.09 30.05 9.19
CA GLY A 69 -8.10 31.03 9.63
C GLY A 69 -6.82 31.02 8.80
N LEU A 70 -6.23 29.84 8.63
CA LEU A 70 -4.97 29.64 7.91
C LEU A 70 -5.09 29.93 6.41
N SER A 71 -6.27 29.69 5.81
CA SER A 71 -6.53 30.05 4.41
C SER A 71 -6.38 31.55 4.16
N TYR A 72 -6.95 32.38 5.05
CA TYR A 72 -6.83 33.83 4.98
C TYR A 72 -5.38 34.25 5.21
N ASP A 73 -4.72 33.70 6.23
CA ASP A 73 -3.35 34.09 6.58
C ASP A 73 -2.37 33.79 5.43
N ALA A 74 -2.52 32.65 4.74
CA ALA A 74 -1.71 32.32 3.56
C ALA A 74 -1.90 33.33 2.42
N VAL A 75 -3.16 33.65 2.07
CA VAL A 75 -3.46 34.64 1.02
C VAL A 75 -3.01 36.04 1.41
N TYR A 76 -3.11 36.39 2.69
CA TYR A 76 -2.67 37.68 3.21
C TYR A 76 -1.16 37.86 3.09
N GLN A 77 -0.36 36.82 3.32
CA GLN A 77 1.09 36.91 3.08
C GLN A 77 1.42 37.07 1.58
N LEU A 78 0.68 36.41 0.69
CA LEU A 78 0.83 36.64 -0.76
C LEU A 78 0.49 38.10 -1.13
N TYR A 79 -0.53 38.68 -0.51
CA TYR A 79 -0.88 40.09 -0.69
C TYR A 79 0.22 41.03 -0.20
N LEU A 80 0.91 40.68 0.89
CA LEU A 80 2.08 41.41 1.36
C LEU A 80 3.35 41.17 0.53
N ASN A 81 3.25 40.38 -0.56
CA ASN A 81 4.36 39.98 -1.41
C ASN A 81 5.48 39.24 -0.64
N ASP A 82 5.08 38.41 0.34
CA ASP A 82 5.96 37.55 1.13
C ASP A 82 5.67 36.06 0.85
N PRO A 83 6.23 35.50 -0.23
CA PRO A 83 5.96 34.11 -0.62
C PRO A 83 6.56 33.09 0.36
N GLU A 84 7.61 33.43 1.13
CA GLU A 84 8.20 32.51 2.09
C GLU A 84 7.28 32.30 3.30
N TYR A 85 6.71 33.38 3.83
CA TYR A 85 5.73 33.26 4.91
C TYR A 85 4.42 32.67 4.42
N ALA A 86 3.98 32.99 3.19
CA ALA A 86 2.83 32.33 2.57
C ALA A 86 2.99 30.80 2.52
N ALA A 87 4.17 30.30 2.13
CA ALA A 87 4.47 28.86 2.10
C ALA A 87 4.32 28.20 3.48
N ARG A 88 4.70 28.90 4.55
CA ARG A 88 4.61 28.38 5.93
C ARG A 88 3.15 28.26 6.38
N TYR A 89 2.34 29.27 6.11
CA TYR A 89 0.91 29.22 6.41
C TYR A 89 0.19 28.16 5.56
N LEU A 90 0.56 28.02 4.29
CA LEU A 90 0.04 26.96 3.43
C LEU A 90 0.41 25.56 3.96
N ALA A 91 1.65 25.33 4.40
CA ALA A 91 2.04 24.06 4.99
C ALA A 91 1.27 23.75 6.29
N ALA A 92 1.01 24.76 7.13
CA ALA A 92 0.19 24.62 8.33
C ALA A 92 -1.29 24.33 7.96
N TYR A 93 -1.81 24.99 6.92
CA TYR A 93 -3.14 24.75 6.37
C TYR A 93 -3.29 23.30 5.91
N GLU A 94 -2.39 22.81 5.06
CA GLU A 94 -2.40 21.44 4.52
C GLU A 94 -2.30 20.39 5.63
N ASN A 95 -1.47 20.64 6.65
CA ASN A 95 -1.38 19.77 7.82
C ASN A 95 -2.73 19.69 8.56
N THR A 96 -3.42 20.81 8.71
CA THR A 96 -4.71 20.88 9.39
C THR A 96 -5.81 20.18 8.59
N VAL A 97 -5.82 20.33 7.27
CA VAL A 97 -6.73 19.59 6.36
C VAL A 97 -6.48 18.08 6.46
N SER A 98 -5.22 17.63 6.49
CA SER A 98 -4.86 16.22 6.65
C SER A 98 -5.32 15.66 8.01
N ARG A 99 -5.15 16.43 9.10
CA ARG A 99 -5.65 16.05 10.43
C ARG A 99 -7.17 15.95 10.48
N LEU A 100 -7.87 16.86 9.79
CA LEU A 100 -9.33 16.78 9.65
C LEU A 100 -9.73 15.46 8.96
N GLY A 101 -9.13 15.13 7.83
CA GLY A 101 -9.38 13.85 7.14
C GLY A 101 -9.12 12.63 8.02
N THR A 102 -7.99 12.62 8.75
CA THR A 102 -7.65 11.54 9.68
C THR A 102 -8.72 11.36 10.78
N ASN A 103 -9.26 12.46 11.31
CA ASN A 103 -10.28 12.40 12.35
C ASN A 103 -11.65 11.98 11.80
N LEU A 104 -11.98 12.37 10.57
CA LEU A 104 -13.19 11.92 9.86
C LEU A 104 -13.15 10.43 9.51
N GLY A 105 -11.98 9.84 9.28
CA GLY A 105 -11.88 8.38 9.10
C GLY A 105 -12.11 7.58 10.39
N LYS A 106 -11.79 8.16 11.55
CA LYS A 106 -11.94 7.52 12.88
C LYS A 106 -13.37 7.55 13.38
N ILE A 107 -14.00 8.70 13.20
CA ILE A 107 -15.38 8.93 13.58
C ILE A 107 -16.19 8.51 12.34
N LYS A 108 -17.00 7.45 12.39
CA LYS A 108 -17.86 7.01 11.26
C LYS A 108 -18.96 8.03 10.92
N LEU A 109 -18.59 9.29 10.71
CA LEU A 109 -19.46 10.38 10.28
C LEU A 109 -19.84 10.09 8.83
N THR A 110 -21.07 9.61 8.67
CA THR A 110 -21.76 9.50 7.38
C THR A 110 -22.20 10.86 6.83
N GLN A 111 -21.86 11.97 7.50
CA GLN A 111 -22.22 13.29 7.04
C GLN A 111 -21.42 13.68 5.79
N THR A 112 -22.15 13.79 4.69
CA THR A 112 -21.65 14.28 3.40
C THR A 112 -21.06 15.67 3.49
N GLU A 113 -21.58 16.55 4.35
CA GLU A 113 -21.19 17.97 4.41
C GLU A 113 -19.78 18.19 4.99
N ILE A 114 -19.38 17.50 6.07
CA ILE A 114 -18.02 17.67 6.62
C ILE A 114 -16.97 17.03 5.69
N ASN A 115 -17.32 15.91 5.06
CA ASN A 115 -16.48 15.32 4.02
C ASN A 115 -16.34 16.25 2.81
N GLN A 116 -17.43 16.92 2.39
CA GLN A 116 -17.39 17.95 1.35
C GLN A 116 -16.50 19.12 1.79
N PHE A 117 -16.65 19.63 3.01
CA PHE A 117 -15.82 20.72 3.53
C PHE A 117 -14.32 20.38 3.44
N ARG A 118 -13.96 19.15 3.81
CA ARG A 118 -12.58 18.67 3.72
C ARG A 118 -12.09 18.59 2.26
N LYS A 119 -12.91 18.06 1.34
CA LYS A 119 -12.59 18.01 -0.10
C LYS A 119 -12.35 19.42 -0.64
N GLU A 120 -13.26 20.34 -0.37
CA GLU A 120 -13.14 21.75 -0.78
C GLU A 120 -11.93 22.44 -0.13
N SER A 121 -11.59 22.08 1.11
CA SER A 121 -10.38 22.58 1.75
C SER A 121 -9.11 22.10 1.05
N ALA A 122 -9.06 20.83 0.62
CA ALA A 122 -7.92 20.31 -0.15
C ALA A 122 -7.80 20.99 -1.53
N ALA A 123 -8.93 21.22 -2.20
CA ALA A 123 -8.99 21.96 -3.47
C ALA A 123 -8.53 23.42 -3.29
N LEU A 124 -9.05 24.11 -2.27
CA LEU A 124 -8.69 25.49 -1.94
C LEU A 124 -7.19 25.62 -1.60
N GLY A 125 -6.62 24.68 -0.84
CA GLY A 125 -5.17 24.63 -0.58
C GLY A 125 -4.35 24.44 -1.85
N THR A 126 -4.81 23.61 -2.78
CA THR A 126 -4.18 23.43 -4.09
C THR A 126 -4.20 24.71 -4.90
N SER A 127 -5.32 25.45 -4.89
CA SER A 127 -5.41 26.75 -5.56
C SER A 127 -4.42 27.79 -4.98
N ILE A 128 -4.27 27.85 -3.65
CA ILE A 128 -3.29 28.74 -3.01
C ILE A 128 -1.86 28.38 -3.48
N ARG A 129 -1.54 27.09 -3.54
CA ARG A 129 -0.22 26.60 -3.96
C ARG A 129 0.12 26.99 -5.39
N ILE A 130 -0.82 26.79 -6.31
CA ILE A 130 -0.67 27.16 -7.73
C ILE A 130 -0.45 28.66 -7.85
N ILE A 131 -1.32 29.47 -7.25
CA ILE A 131 -1.20 30.94 -7.29
C ILE A 131 0.13 31.41 -6.73
N GLN A 132 0.60 30.85 -5.62
CA GLN A 132 1.91 31.16 -5.07
C GLN A 132 3.04 30.88 -6.06
N GLY A 133 3.02 29.70 -6.71
CA GLY A 133 4.01 29.32 -7.71
C GLY A 133 4.02 30.26 -8.92
N ASP A 134 2.84 30.55 -9.44
CA ASP A 134 2.63 31.41 -10.61
C ASP A 134 3.04 32.86 -10.37
N VAL A 135 2.72 33.40 -9.19
CA VAL A 135 3.14 34.76 -8.80
C VAL A 135 4.66 34.87 -8.76
N VAL A 136 5.34 33.87 -8.18
CA VAL A 136 6.81 33.82 -8.16
C VAL A 136 7.37 33.69 -9.58
N ARG A 137 6.76 32.85 -10.43
CA ARG A 137 7.21 32.65 -11.81
C ARG A 137 7.02 33.91 -12.65
N LEU A 138 5.93 34.64 -12.49
CA LEU A 138 5.72 35.92 -13.18
C LEU A 138 6.77 36.96 -12.79
N ALA A 139 7.13 37.04 -11.50
CA ALA A 139 8.20 37.93 -11.05
C ALA A 139 9.56 37.56 -11.67
N GLU A 140 9.86 36.27 -11.81
CA GLU A 140 11.05 35.77 -12.50
C GLU A 140 11.03 36.12 -14.00
N ILE A 141 9.89 35.91 -14.68
CA ILE A 141 9.70 36.28 -16.09
C ILE A 141 9.95 37.77 -16.30
N ASP A 142 9.47 38.64 -15.41
CA ASP A 142 9.71 40.08 -15.51
C ASP A 142 11.17 40.48 -15.28
N HIS A 143 11.93 39.70 -14.50
CA HIS A 143 13.38 39.82 -14.43
C HIS A 143 14.05 39.41 -15.76
N LEU A 144 13.70 38.23 -16.29
CA LEU A 144 14.25 37.69 -17.54
C LEU A 144 13.92 38.58 -18.75
N ARG A 145 12.71 39.17 -18.80
CA ARG A 145 12.32 40.13 -19.84
C ARG A 145 13.25 41.33 -19.90
N ARG A 146 13.63 41.89 -18.74
CA ARG A 146 14.56 43.02 -18.67
C ARG A 146 15.95 42.62 -19.17
N GLN A 147 16.39 41.42 -18.81
CA GLN A 147 17.66 40.87 -19.29
C GLN A 147 17.64 40.68 -20.81
N TYR A 148 16.68 39.92 -21.36
CA TYR A 148 16.60 39.65 -22.80
C TYR A 148 16.37 40.90 -23.64
N ALA A 149 15.65 41.89 -23.12
CA ALA A 149 15.53 43.20 -23.77
C ALA A 149 16.88 43.92 -23.87
N SER A 150 17.72 43.84 -22.83
CA SER A 150 19.07 44.43 -22.85
C SER A 150 20.03 43.68 -23.78
N GLU A 151 19.86 42.37 -23.96
CA GLU A 151 20.66 41.51 -24.84
C GLU A 151 20.18 41.51 -26.30
N GLY A 152 19.04 42.12 -26.61
CA GLY A 152 18.42 42.09 -27.95
C GLY A 152 17.87 40.71 -28.35
N ASN A 153 17.68 39.80 -27.38
CA ASN A 153 17.19 38.44 -27.61
C ASN A 153 15.68 38.42 -27.89
N SER A 154 15.31 38.77 -29.13
CA SER A 154 13.91 38.80 -29.56
C SER A 154 13.21 37.43 -29.44
N PRO A 155 13.82 36.29 -29.83
CA PRO A 155 13.20 34.97 -29.63
C PRO A 155 12.86 34.67 -28.17
N GLY A 156 13.77 34.94 -27.23
CA GLY A 156 13.51 34.72 -25.81
C GLY A 156 12.40 35.62 -25.25
N LEU A 157 12.26 36.85 -25.75
CA LEU A 157 11.15 37.72 -25.37
C LEU A 157 9.79 37.19 -25.84
N TYR A 158 9.72 36.55 -27.02
CA TYR A 158 8.50 35.90 -27.49
C TYR A 158 8.13 34.68 -26.65
N GLU A 159 9.11 33.87 -26.27
CA GLU A 159 8.92 32.70 -25.41
C GLU A 159 8.37 33.11 -24.03
N LEU A 160 8.97 34.11 -23.39
CA LEU A 160 8.50 34.66 -22.12
C LEU A 160 7.11 35.33 -22.22
N ALA A 161 6.74 35.87 -23.39
CA ALA A 161 5.42 36.42 -23.61
C ALA A 161 4.35 35.31 -23.72
N ALA A 162 4.67 34.23 -24.43
CA ALA A 162 3.81 33.04 -24.52
C ALA A 162 3.62 32.39 -23.14
N GLU A 163 4.71 32.21 -22.39
CA GLU A 163 4.67 31.63 -21.05
C GLU A 163 3.80 32.45 -20.09
N SER A 164 3.97 33.77 -20.03
CA SER A 164 3.09 34.60 -19.19
C SER A 164 1.61 34.48 -19.55
N LYS A 165 1.28 34.30 -20.84
CA LYS A 165 -0.12 34.14 -21.26
C LYS A 165 -0.72 32.82 -20.75
N LEU A 166 0.08 31.76 -20.69
CA LEU A 166 -0.31 30.49 -20.07
C LEU A 166 -0.56 30.68 -18.59
N ILE A 167 0.39 31.31 -17.88
CA ILE A 167 0.26 31.59 -16.44
C ILE A 167 -0.95 32.49 -16.16
N TYR A 168 -1.24 33.49 -17.00
CA TYR A 168 -2.45 34.30 -16.83
C TYR A 168 -3.73 33.46 -16.96
N SER A 169 -3.74 32.49 -17.88
CA SER A 169 -4.90 31.60 -18.05
C SER A 169 -5.07 30.66 -16.85
N GLU A 170 -3.96 30.14 -16.29
CA GLU A 170 -3.96 29.29 -15.09
C GLU A 170 -4.36 30.08 -13.83
N LEU A 171 -3.84 31.30 -13.65
CA LEU A 171 -4.23 32.17 -12.53
C LEU A 171 -5.71 32.54 -12.57
N ALA A 172 -6.26 32.82 -13.74
CA ALA A 172 -7.69 33.12 -13.90
C ALA A 172 -8.54 31.92 -13.44
N LEU A 173 -8.23 30.76 -13.99
CA LEU A 173 -8.89 29.51 -13.66
C LEU A 173 -8.79 29.15 -12.17
N THR A 174 -7.60 29.30 -11.60
CA THR A 174 -7.33 28.99 -10.21
C THR A 174 -8.08 29.93 -9.27
N ALA A 175 -8.32 31.18 -9.68
CA ALA A 175 -9.14 32.12 -8.93
C ALA A 175 -10.62 31.69 -8.89
N GLU A 176 -11.16 31.18 -10.01
CA GLU A 176 -12.52 30.64 -10.06
C GLU A 176 -12.67 29.41 -9.17
N ASN A 177 -11.74 28.45 -9.27
CA ASN A 177 -11.72 27.25 -8.45
C ASN A 177 -11.60 27.60 -6.95
N TYR A 178 -10.70 28.54 -6.59
CA TYR A 178 -10.55 29.01 -5.22
C TYR A 178 -11.87 29.56 -4.66
N ALA A 179 -12.55 30.39 -5.43
CA ALA A 179 -13.78 31.03 -4.99
C ALA A 179 -14.95 30.05 -4.89
N GLY A 180 -15.06 29.10 -5.82
CA GLY A 180 -16.05 28.03 -5.75
C GLY A 180 -15.90 27.21 -4.48
N SER A 181 -14.67 26.76 -4.18
CA SER A 181 -14.39 26.02 -2.94
C SER A 181 -14.61 26.87 -1.70
N ALA A 182 -14.22 28.14 -1.73
CA ALA A 182 -14.47 29.07 -0.63
C ALA A 182 -15.97 29.26 -0.38
N GLU A 183 -16.81 29.37 -1.41
CA GLU A 183 -18.26 29.51 -1.28
C GLU A 183 -18.89 28.28 -0.59
N ILE A 184 -18.56 27.08 -1.06
CA ILE A 184 -19.09 25.83 -0.49
C ILE A 184 -18.65 25.68 0.97
N MET A 185 -17.37 25.94 1.25
CA MET A 185 -16.85 25.93 2.62
C MET A 185 -17.54 26.97 3.51
N GLN A 186 -17.87 28.16 3.01
CA GLN A 186 -18.63 29.18 3.76
C GLN A 186 -20.04 28.70 4.11
N GLN A 187 -20.75 28.10 3.14
CA GLN A 187 -22.10 27.55 3.34
C GLN A 187 -22.10 26.47 4.42
N ILE A 188 -21.14 25.54 4.34
CA ILE A 188 -20.99 24.47 5.32
C ILE A 188 -20.61 25.06 6.69
N SER A 189 -19.62 25.95 6.75
CA SER A 189 -19.18 26.60 8.00
C SER A 189 -20.33 27.27 8.75
N ALA A 190 -21.19 27.99 8.02
CA ALA A 190 -22.36 28.64 8.58
C ALA A 190 -23.37 27.65 9.17
N ALA A 191 -23.56 26.47 8.55
CA ALA A 191 -24.44 25.41 9.05
C ALA A 191 -23.95 24.84 10.40
N TYR A 192 -22.64 24.82 10.63
CA TYR A 192 -22.03 24.35 11.89
C TYR A 192 -21.70 25.47 12.90
N GLY A 193 -22.14 26.70 12.64
CA GLY A 193 -21.95 27.85 13.55
C GLY A 193 -20.52 28.37 13.64
N LEU A 194 -19.67 28.05 12.65
CA LEU A 194 -18.34 28.64 12.50
C LEU A 194 -18.44 30.00 11.81
N ASP A 195 -17.49 30.90 12.08
CA ASP A 195 -17.43 32.22 11.44
C ASP A 195 -16.71 32.16 10.09
N PRO A 196 -17.41 32.33 8.95
CA PRO A 196 -16.81 32.28 7.62
C PRO A 196 -16.12 33.59 7.20
N ALA A 197 -16.13 34.65 8.02
CA ALA A 197 -15.72 35.99 7.60
C ALA A 197 -14.29 36.07 7.04
N LYS A 198 -13.35 35.29 7.60
CA LYS A 198 -11.97 35.22 7.11
C LYS A 198 -11.89 34.59 5.71
N LEU A 199 -12.67 33.54 5.46
CA LEU A 199 -12.74 32.89 4.16
C LEU A 199 -13.45 33.76 3.12
N GLN A 200 -14.48 34.51 3.52
CA GLN A 200 -15.13 35.48 2.65
C GLN A 200 -14.16 36.62 2.27
N SER A 201 -13.31 37.05 3.21
CA SER A 201 -12.34 38.13 3.00
C SER A 201 -11.12 37.72 2.16
N SER A 202 -10.82 36.43 2.08
CA SER A 202 -9.65 35.95 1.34
C SER A 202 -9.86 35.97 -0.18
N VAL A 203 -11.09 35.77 -0.68
CA VAL A 203 -11.42 35.82 -2.12
C VAL A 203 -11.06 37.18 -2.78
N PRO A 204 -11.53 38.34 -2.27
CA PRO A 204 -11.15 39.63 -2.85
C PRO A 204 -9.67 39.96 -2.64
N LEU A 205 -9.05 39.44 -1.58
CA LEU A 205 -7.62 39.62 -1.32
C LEU A 205 -6.76 38.87 -2.33
N LEU A 206 -7.12 37.62 -2.64
CA LEU A 206 -6.49 36.81 -3.69
C LEU A 206 -6.63 37.46 -5.06
N SER A 207 -7.81 38.04 -5.35
CA SER A 207 -8.04 38.79 -6.58
C SER A 207 -7.06 39.96 -6.72
N GLN A 208 -6.77 40.67 -5.62
CA GLN A 208 -5.76 41.74 -5.61
C GLN A 208 -4.33 41.23 -5.84
N VAL A 209 -3.99 40.06 -5.28
CA VAL A 209 -2.69 39.39 -5.56
C VAL A 209 -2.53 39.14 -7.06
N ILE A 210 -3.55 38.57 -7.71
CA ILE A 210 -3.52 38.23 -9.14
C ILE A 210 -3.45 39.51 -10.00
N ILE A 211 -4.23 40.53 -9.67
CA ILE A 211 -4.19 41.82 -10.36
C ILE A 211 -2.79 42.43 -10.28
N ALA A 212 -2.17 42.43 -9.09
CA ALA A 212 -0.82 42.95 -8.90
C ALA A 212 0.22 42.14 -9.69
N ALA A 213 0.19 40.82 -9.58
CA ALA A 213 1.14 39.92 -10.24
C ALA A 213 1.06 39.97 -11.78
N THR A 214 -0.13 40.20 -12.33
CA THR A 214 -0.33 40.32 -13.79
C THR A 214 -0.19 41.74 -14.32
N SER A 215 0.21 42.70 -13.48
CA SER A 215 0.27 44.14 -13.83
C SER A 215 -1.06 44.67 -14.37
N GLY A 216 -2.17 44.19 -13.82
CA GLY A 216 -3.53 44.54 -14.24
C GLY A 216 -3.99 43.94 -15.57
N LYS A 217 -3.20 43.04 -16.17
CA LYS A 217 -3.62 42.34 -17.41
C LYS A 217 -4.78 41.38 -17.14
N LEU A 218 -4.82 40.74 -15.99
CA LEU A 218 -6.02 40.12 -15.47
C LEU A 218 -6.69 41.08 -14.50
N THR A 219 -8.00 41.23 -14.64
CA THR A 219 -8.84 41.79 -13.58
C THR A 219 -9.83 40.73 -13.15
N VAL A 220 -9.77 40.38 -11.87
CA VAL A 220 -10.71 39.46 -11.23
C VAL A 220 -11.68 40.34 -10.44
N THR A 221 -12.93 40.36 -10.87
CA THR A 221 -13.99 41.17 -10.29
C THR A 221 -15.18 40.28 -9.96
N THR A 222 -16.22 40.86 -9.37
CA THR A 222 -17.46 40.17 -9.07
C THR A 222 -18.60 40.90 -9.76
N ASP A 223 -19.49 40.18 -10.46
CA ASP A 223 -20.68 40.79 -11.05
C ASP A 223 -21.69 41.23 -9.99
N ALA A 224 -22.79 41.83 -10.43
CA ALA A 224 -23.87 42.28 -9.55
C ALA A 224 -24.59 41.11 -8.82
N GLN A 225 -24.34 39.87 -9.23
CA GLN A 225 -24.92 38.64 -8.69
C GLN A 225 -23.96 37.90 -7.75
N GLY A 226 -22.71 38.36 -7.61
CA GLY A 226 -21.72 37.71 -6.74
C GLY A 226 -20.83 36.69 -7.47
N ASN A 227 -20.98 36.52 -8.79
CA ASN A 227 -20.12 35.59 -9.55
C ASN A 227 -18.79 36.26 -9.89
N ILE A 228 -17.72 35.46 -9.88
CA ILE A 228 -16.42 35.95 -10.36
C ILE A 228 -16.49 36.21 -11.87
N VAL A 229 -16.03 37.40 -12.25
CA VAL A 229 -15.84 37.83 -13.63
C VAL A 229 -14.38 38.17 -13.83
N ILE A 230 -13.74 37.41 -14.73
CA ILE A 230 -12.34 37.60 -15.09
C ILE A 230 -12.26 38.26 -16.45
N ILE A 231 -11.63 39.44 -16.51
CA ILE A 231 -11.36 40.16 -17.75
C ILE A 231 -9.87 40.08 -18.01
N ASP A 232 -9.50 39.32 -19.05
CA ASP A 232 -8.14 39.24 -19.57
C ASP A 232 -7.93 40.29 -20.67
N THR A 233 -7.12 41.30 -20.35
CA THR A 233 -6.69 42.38 -21.25
C THR A 233 -5.27 42.17 -21.78
N SER A 234 -4.63 41.02 -21.52
CA SER A 234 -3.29 40.69 -22.01
C SER A 234 -3.18 40.68 -23.54
N GLY A 235 -4.31 40.67 -24.25
CA GLY A 235 -4.40 40.72 -25.71
C GLY A 235 -4.32 42.13 -26.33
N THR A 236 -3.17 42.81 -26.26
CA THR A 236 -2.90 43.99 -27.15
C THR A 236 -1.51 44.02 -27.78
N THR A 237 -0.74 42.94 -27.76
CA THR A 237 0.46 42.82 -28.61
C THR A 237 0.21 41.78 -29.69
N THR A 238 -0.19 42.22 -30.89
CA THR A 238 -0.36 41.40 -32.12
C THR A 238 -0.98 40.03 -31.87
N ASP A 239 -2.31 39.95 -31.93
CA ASP A 239 -3.09 38.72 -31.96
C ASP A 239 -2.60 37.79 -33.10
N THR A 240 -1.64 36.91 -32.80
CA THR A 240 -1.26 35.76 -33.62
C THR A 240 -2.09 34.53 -33.26
N SER A 241 -3.01 34.60 -32.28
CA SER A 241 -3.97 33.52 -31.98
C SER A 241 -4.92 33.20 -33.16
N GLY A 242 -4.89 33.99 -34.24
CA GLY A 242 -5.52 33.65 -35.51
C GLY A 242 -4.82 32.56 -36.33
N SER A 243 -3.54 32.22 -36.05
CA SER A 243 -2.84 31.14 -36.77
C SER A 243 -3.00 29.78 -36.09
N ILE A 244 -3.17 29.72 -34.76
CA ILE A 244 -3.42 28.47 -34.03
C ILE A 244 -4.76 28.56 -33.28
N THR A 245 -5.69 27.72 -33.69
CA THR A 245 -7.00 27.52 -33.04
C THR A 245 -7.01 26.19 -32.30
N ILE A 246 -7.80 26.10 -31.24
CA ILE A 246 -7.99 24.88 -30.45
C ILE A 246 -9.47 24.75 -30.07
N SER A 247 -9.92 23.51 -29.98
CA SER A 247 -11.23 23.08 -29.49
C SER A 247 -11.04 21.77 -28.73
N VAL A 248 -11.82 21.57 -27.68
CA VAL A 248 -11.80 20.37 -26.84
C VAL A 248 -13.23 19.87 -26.71
N ASP A 249 -13.45 18.59 -27.00
CA ASP A 249 -14.77 17.95 -26.93
C ASP A 249 -14.66 16.58 -26.24
N PRO A 250 -15.52 16.26 -25.26
CA PRO A 250 -16.54 17.13 -24.65
C PRO A 250 -15.93 18.23 -23.77
N SER A 251 -16.70 19.29 -23.50
CA SER A 251 -16.31 20.39 -22.59
C SER A 251 -16.51 20.05 -21.10
N ILE A 252 -17.12 18.91 -20.80
CA ILE A 252 -17.30 18.36 -19.46
C ILE A 252 -16.94 16.87 -19.53
N ALA A 253 -16.09 16.38 -18.62
CA ALA A 253 -15.64 14.99 -18.61
C ALA A 253 -15.42 14.45 -17.19
N ARG A 254 -15.29 13.13 -17.07
CA ARG A 254 -15.01 12.37 -15.85
C ARG A 254 -13.87 11.39 -16.05
N TYR A 255 -13.43 10.73 -14.98
CA TYR A 255 -12.41 9.67 -15.08
C TYR A 255 -12.84 8.58 -16.08
N GLY A 256 -11.95 8.25 -17.01
CA GLY A 256 -12.19 7.26 -18.05
C GLY A 256 -12.69 7.82 -19.38
N ASP A 257 -13.25 9.04 -19.40
CA ASP A 257 -13.72 9.68 -20.61
C ASP A 257 -12.59 9.95 -21.60
N THR A 258 -12.92 10.03 -22.88
CA THR A 258 -11.96 10.37 -23.93
C THR A 258 -12.29 11.73 -24.53
N LEU A 259 -11.40 12.70 -24.30
CA LEU A 259 -11.42 13.99 -24.95
C LEU A 259 -10.81 13.93 -26.35
N THR A 260 -11.34 14.75 -27.24
CA THR A 260 -10.78 15.05 -28.56
C THR A 260 -10.37 16.52 -28.58
N ILE A 261 -9.05 16.74 -28.64
CA ILE A 261 -8.45 18.06 -28.80
C ILE A 261 -8.17 18.24 -30.29
N SER A 262 -8.71 19.28 -30.91
CA SER A 262 -8.55 19.52 -32.33
C SER A 262 -8.50 21.00 -32.69
N GLY A 263 -7.92 21.32 -33.84
CA GLY A 263 -7.87 22.69 -34.32
C GLY A 263 -7.08 22.84 -35.62
N ILE A 264 -6.76 24.10 -35.94
CA ILE A 264 -5.99 24.51 -37.12
C ILE A 264 -4.77 25.31 -36.66
N ALA A 265 -3.58 24.90 -37.08
CA ALA A 265 -2.28 25.54 -36.86
C ALA A 265 -1.64 25.94 -38.21
N ARG A 266 -2.02 27.11 -38.73
CA ARG A 266 -1.53 27.65 -40.01
C ARG A 266 -0.06 28.07 -39.89
N GLY A 267 0.79 27.54 -40.77
CA GLY A 267 2.22 27.87 -40.81
C GLY A 267 3.08 27.06 -39.84
N THR A 268 2.49 26.16 -39.05
CA THR A 268 3.22 25.15 -38.28
C THR A 268 3.56 23.95 -39.17
N GLN A 269 4.81 23.50 -39.15
CA GLN A 269 5.22 22.25 -39.82
C GLN A 269 5.55 21.16 -38.80
N GLY A 270 4.96 19.99 -38.99
CA GLY A 270 5.29 18.77 -38.23
C GLY A 270 4.42 18.56 -37.00
N SER A 271 4.66 19.33 -35.93
CA SER A 271 3.97 19.13 -34.65
C SER A 271 3.74 20.43 -33.89
N LEU A 272 2.78 20.38 -32.99
CA LEU A 272 2.54 21.40 -31.97
C LEU A 272 2.48 20.74 -30.59
N ASP A 273 2.71 21.55 -29.57
CA ASP A 273 2.66 21.14 -28.18
C ASP A 273 1.30 21.52 -27.58
N ILE A 274 0.70 20.60 -26.84
CA ILE A 274 -0.54 20.82 -26.12
C ILE A 274 -0.20 20.91 -24.64
N TYR A 275 -0.61 22.01 -24.03
CA TYR A 275 -0.45 22.27 -22.61
C TYR A 275 -1.80 22.11 -21.92
N TRP A 276 -1.78 21.46 -20.77
CA TRP A 276 -2.89 21.35 -19.84
C TRP A 276 -2.54 22.19 -18.62
N ASP A 277 -3.34 23.21 -18.37
CA ASP A 277 -3.04 24.34 -17.52
C ASP A 277 -1.71 24.99 -17.95
N THR A 278 -0.61 24.74 -17.24
CA THR A 278 0.76 25.14 -17.65
C THR A 278 1.71 23.97 -17.94
N THR A 279 1.26 22.73 -17.73
CA THR A 279 2.12 21.56 -17.92
C THR A 279 2.07 21.06 -19.35
N LEU A 280 3.23 20.81 -19.94
CA LEU A 280 3.31 20.15 -21.24
C LEU A 280 2.69 18.76 -21.15
N TRP A 281 1.51 18.61 -21.75
CA TRP A 281 0.77 17.37 -21.72
C TRP A 281 1.19 16.44 -22.87
N GLY A 282 1.46 17.02 -24.04
CA GLY A 282 2.17 16.30 -25.10
C GLY A 282 1.93 16.89 -26.48
N THR A 283 2.48 16.22 -27.50
CA THR A 283 2.53 16.79 -28.85
C THR A 283 1.45 16.22 -29.77
N ALA A 284 0.96 17.03 -30.72
CA ALA A 284 0.04 16.63 -31.77
C ALA A 284 0.66 16.88 -33.15
N SER A 285 0.53 15.91 -34.06
CA SER A 285 0.99 16.08 -35.45
C SER A 285 0.04 17.00 -36.21
N VAL A 286 0.63 17.90 -36.99
CA VAL A 286 -0.11 18.84 -37.85
C VAL A 286 -0.02 18.34 -39.28
N ASP A 287 -1.17 18.22 -39.94
CA ASP A 287 -1.24 17.75 -41.33
C ASP A 287 -0.84 18.86 -42.34
N SER A 288 -0.79 18.50 -43.63
CA SER A 288 -0.43 19.43 -44.70
C SER A 288 -1.40 20.60 -44.89
N ALA A 289 -2.63 20.48 -44.40
CA ALA A 289 -3.65 21.52 -44.42
C ALA A 289 -3.67 22.35 -43.11
N GLY A 290 -2.80 22.03 -42.15
CA GLY A 290 -2.69 22.69 -40.86
C GLY A 290 -3.64 22.14 -39.81
N TYR A 291 -4.41 21.08 -40.07
CA TYR A 291 -5.29 20.49 -39.07
C TYR A 291 -4.51 19.57 -38.14
N TYR A 292 -4.95 19.52 -36.89
CA TYR A 292 -4.44 18.56 -35.91
C TYR A 292 -5.59 18.00 -35.08
N THR A 293 -5.40 16.78 -34.60
CA THR A 293 -6.34 16.13 -33.68
C THR A 293 -5.56 15.19 -32.78
N LYS A 294 -5.90 15.18 -31.49
CA LYS A 294 -5.34 14.27 -30.50
C LYS A 294 -6.43 13.82 -29.54
N LYS A 295 -6.44 12.53 -29.23
CA LYS A 295 -7.33 11.95 -28.23
C LYS A 295 -6.61 11.81 -26.90
N LEU A 296 -7.31 12.13 -25.82
CA LEU A 296 -6.83 12.05 -24.45
C LEU A 296 -7.84 11.27 -23.61
N LYS A 297 -7.40 10.23 -22.91
CA LYS A 297 -8.21 9.57 -21.90
C LYS A 297 -7.98 10.24 -20.54
N ILE A 298 -9.04 10.68 -19.87
CA ILE A 298 -8.97 11.22 -18.52
C ILE A 298 -8.56 10.10 -17.57
N GLY A 299 -7.45 10.30 -16.87
CA GLY A 299 -6.92 9.36 -15.88
C GLY A 299 -6.50 10.13 -14.64
N ARG A 300 -5.22 10.47 -14.57
CA ARG A 300 -4.65 11.27 -13.49
C ARG A 300 -4.71 12.78 -13.82
N ILE A 301 -5.92 13.32 -13.82
CA ILE A 301 -6.20 14.75 -13.96
C ILE A 301 -7.13 15.13 -12.81
N ALA A 302 -6.81 16.15 -12.04
CA ALA A 302 -7.61 16.56 -10.90
C ALA A 302 -9.03 16.95 -11.30
N GLU A 303 -9.96 16.95 -10.35
CA GLU A 303 -11.27 17.58 -10.56
C GLU A 303 -11.15 19.10 -10.63
N GLY A 304 -12.08 19.74 -11.33
CA GLY A 304 -12.15 21.19 -11.47
C GLY A 304 -12.15 21.66 -12.91
N ILE A 305 -12.11 22.97 -13.10
CA ILE A 305 -11.97 23.56 -14.43
C ILE A 305 -10.48 23.58 -14.78
N HIS A 306 -10.15 23.25 -16.03
CA HIS A 306 -8.80 23.22 -16.61
C HIS A 306 -8.70 24.05 -17.88
N ALA A 307 -7.53 24.62 -18.15
CA ALA A 307 -7.26 25.43 -19.34
C ALA A 307 -6.38 24.63 -20.31
N VAL A 308 -6.85 24.43 -21.55
CA VAL A 308 -6.08 23.71 -22.57
C VAL A 308 -5.62 24.69 -23.64
N THR A 309 -4.34 24.64 -23.99
CA THR A 309 -3.75 25.48 -25.03
C THR A 309 -2.90 24.67 -26.01
N ALA A 310 -2.75 25.18 -27.23
CA ALA A 310 -1.85 24.66 -28.24
C ALA A 310 -0.78 25.69 -28.57
N GLN A 311 0.48 25.27 -28.63
CA GLN A 311 1.63 26.12 -28.87
C GLN A 311 2.53 25.58 -29.99
N SER A 312 3.02 26.47 -30.84
CA SER A 312 4.06 26.15 -31.83
C SER A 312 4.85 27.40 -32.20
N GLY A 313 6.18 27.31 -32.17
CA GLY A 313 7.06 28.40 -32.63
C GLY A 313 6.83 29.74 -31.93
N GLY A 314 6.50 29.72 -30.62
CA GLY A 314 6.22 30.91 -29.83
C GLY A 314 4.81 31.50 -30.03
N ILE A 315 3.96 30.86 -30.83
CA ILE A 315 2.54 31.22 -30.98
C ILE A 315 1.70 30.30 -30.09
N THR A 316 0.82 30.89 -29.28
CA THR A 316 -0.11 30.17 -28.39
C THR A 316 -1.55 30.47 -28.79
N SER A 317 -2.38 29.43 -28.87
CA SER A 317 -3.82 29.56 -29.09
C SER A 317 -4.50 30.37 -27.99
N LYS A 318 -5.78 30.70 -28.19
CA LYS A 318 -6.65 31.06 -27.05
C LYS A 318 -6.86 29.82 -26.17
N PRO A 319 -6.93 29.97 -24.83
CA PRO A 319 -7.25 28.86 -23.96
C PRO A 319 -8.68 28.38 -24.22
N VAL A 320 -8.89 27.07 -24.14
CA VAL A 320 -10.21 26.45 -24.06
C VAL A 320 -10.35 25.84 -22.68
N TYR A 321 -11.43 26.20 -21.99
CA TYR A 321 -11.71 25.70 -20.65
C TYR A 321 -12.55 24.43 -20.71
N ILE A 322 -12.20 23.46 -19.89
CA ILE A 322 -12.90 22.18 -19.74
C ILE A 322 -13.14 21.91 -18.26
N THR A 323 -14.32 21.39 -17.92
CA THR A 323 -14.64 20.99 -16.55
C THR A 323 -14.47 19.48 -16.37
N ILE A 324 -13.63 19.07 -15.43
CA ILE A 324 -13.50 17.68 -14.99
C ILE A 324 -14.30 17.50 -13.71
N LEU A 325 -15.29 16.62 -13.73
CA LEU A 325 -16.13 16.31 -12.58
C LEU A 325 -15.59 15.12 -11.81
N SER A 326 -15.67 15.20 -10.49
CA SER A 326 -15.49 14.04 -9.61
C SER A 326 -16.48 12.94 -9.95
N GLN A 327 -16.07 11.70 -9.69
CA GLN A 327 -16.99 10.58 -9.64
C GLN A 327 -16.66 9.63 -8.48
N PRO A 328 -17.66 8.94 -7.91
CA PRO A 328 -17.44 8.01 -6.82
C PRO A 328 -16.49 6.87 -7.19
N SER A 329 -15.64 6.48 -6.24
CA SER A 329 -14.76 5.32 -6.34
C SER A 329 -15.06 4.30 -5.25
N VAL A 330 -14.68 3.05 -5.51
CA VAL A 330 -14.82 1.94 -4.57
C VAL A 330 -13.48 1.22 -4.44
N VAL A 331 -12.87 1.34 -3.26
CA VAL A 331 -11.72 0.54 -2.86
C VAL A 331 -12.19 -0.68 -2.06
N ALA A 332 -11.69 -1.86 -2.43
CA ALA A 332 -12.06 -3.12 -1.79
C ALA A 332 -10.85 -4.04 -1.57
N ILE A 333 -10.88 -4.83 -0.50
CA ILE A 333 -9.92 -5.91 -0.25
C ILE A 333 -10.53 -7.22 -0.78
N LEU A 334 -9.83 -7.91 -1.68
CA LEU A 334 -10.30 -9.12 -2.36
C LEU A 334 -10.00 -10.38 -1.53
N LYS A 335 -11.00 -10.87 -0.79
CA LYS A 335 -10.82 -11.91 0.25
C LYS A 335 -10.33 -13.26 -0.30
N ASP A 336 -10.62 -13.57 -1.55
CA ASP A 336 -10.37 -14.87 -2.21
C ASP A 336 -9.01 -14.98 -2.91
N GLN A 337 -8.30 -13.85 -3.11
CA GLN A 337 -7.05 -13.80 -3.87
C GLN A 337 -5.79 -13.70 -2.99
N GLN A 338 -5.94 -13.93 -1.68
CA GLN A 338 -4.85 -13.78 -0.72
C GLN A 338 -3.86 -14.94 -0.82
N GLU A 339 -2.67 -14.68 -1.38
CA GLU A 339 -1.56 -15.64 -1.39
C GLU A 339 -0.87 -15.66 -0.03
N ASN A 340 -0.66 -16.87 0.51
CA ASN A 340 -0.18 -17.16 1.87
C ASN A 340 -1.21 -16.93 2.99
N GLY A 341 -2.41 -17.48 2.82
CA GLY A 341 -3.34 -17.67 3.93
C GLY A 341 -2.64 -18.24 5.15
N GLU A 342 -2.66 -17.50 6.25
CA GLU A 342 -2.48 -17.89 7.66
C GLU A 342 -1.26 -18.75 8.06
N LEU A 343 -0.41 -19.21 7.13
CA LEU A 343 0.58 -20.28 7.31
C LEU A 343 2.03 -19.77 7.36
N HIS A 344 2.26 -18.52 6.97
CA HIS A 344 3.59 -17.90 6.94
C HIS A 344 3.48 -16.47 7.45
N ARG A 345 4.50 -15.97 8.16
CA ARG A 345 4.57 -14.59 8.69
C ARG A 345 4.46 -13.48 7.64
N LYS A 346 4.29 -13.80 6.36
CA LYS A 346 4.16 -12.85 5.26
C LYS A 346 2.75 -12.89 4.69
N LEU A 347 1.98 -11.85 4.95
CA LEU A 347 0.65 -11.63 4.40
C LEU A 347 0.78 -10.72 3.17
N THR A 348 0.25 -11.15 2.04
CA THR A 348 0.10 -10.29 0.85
C THR A 348 -1.37 -10.00 0.66
N LEU A 349 -1.78 -8.76 0.93
CA LEU A 349 -3.13 -8.24 0.74
C LEU A 349 -3.35 -7.84 -0.72
N TYR A 350 -4.34 -8.45 -1.36
CA TYR A 350 -4.84 -8.02 -2.67
C TYR A 350 -6.14 -7.24 -2.54
N GLY A 351 -6.31 -6.24 -3.41
CA GLY A 351 -7.54 -5.46 -3.49
C GLY A 351 -7.76 -4.86 -4.86
N SER A 352 -8.90 -4.19 -5.01
CA SER A 352 -9.29 -3.47 -6.22
C SER A 352 -9.63 -2.01 -5.90
N LEU A 353 -9.43 -1.14 -6.88
CA LEU A 353 -9.94 0.22 -6.92
C LEU A 353 -10.63 0.41 -8.26
N LEU A 354 -11.93 0.58 -8.19
CA LEU A 354 -12.80 0.77 -9.34
C LEU A 354 -13.57 2.07 -9.17
N THR A 355 -14.09 2.61 -10.28
CA THR A 355 -15.16 3.60 -10.22
C THR A 355 -16.47 2.91 -9.83
N GLU A 356 -17.50 3.65 -9.42
CA GLU A 356 -18.82 3.06 -9.18
C GLU A 356 -19.40 2.37 -10.43
N ASP A 357 -19.05 2.85 -11.63
CA ASP A 357 -19.38 2.21 -12.92
C ASP A 357 -18.46 1.03 -13.32
N ASP A 358 -17.78 0.40 -12.35
CA ASP A 358 -16.86 -0.74 -12.53
C ASP A 358 -15.66 -0.49 -13.48
N LEU A 359 -15.30 0.76 -13.75
CA LEU A 359 -14.11 1.06 -14.54
C LEU A 359 -12.84 0.94 -13.68
N PRO A 360 -11.80 0.21 -14.13
CA PRO A 360 -10.58 0.06 -13.36
C PRO A 360 -9.79 1.36 -13.28
N VAL A 361 -9.40 1.74 -12.06
CA VAL A 361 -8.56 2.91 -11.82
C VAL A 361 -7.09 2.49 -11.94
N VAL A 362 -6.38 3.05 -12.92
CA VAL A 362 -5.00 2.66 -13.25
C VAL A 362 -3.98 3.61 -12.67
N GLY A 363 -2.93 3.08 -12.02
CA GLY A 363 -1.78 3.85 -11.54
C GLY A 363 -2.03 4.69 -10.29
N ALA A 364 -3.20 4.53 -9.66
CA ALA A 364 -3.57 5.17 -8.40
C ALA A 364 -2.93 4.46 -7.20
N PRO A 365 -2.44 5.22 -6.20
CA PRO A 365 -1.94 4.67 -4.95
C PRO A 365 -3.09 4.32 -4.00
N VAL A 366 -3.02 3.15 -3.37
CA VAL A 366 -3.96 2.69 -2.34
C VAL A 366 -3.17 2.34 -1.09
N THR A 367 -3.52 2.95 0.03
CA THR A 367 -2.81 2.79 1.30
C THR A 367 -3.58 1.88 2.24
N VAL A 368 -2.89 0.89 2.82
CA VAL A 368 -3.46 -0.09 3.73
C VAL A 368 -3.03 0.20 5.16
N TYR A 369 -4.00 0.17 6.07
CA TYR A 369 -3.83 0.35 7.49
C TYR A 369 -4.36 -0.84 8.29
N SER A 370 -3.83 -1.06 9.49
CA SER A 370 -4.49 -1.91 10.48
C SER A 370 -5.69 -1.20 11.11
N GLU A 371 -6.55 -1.96 11.80
CA GLU A 371 -7.64 -1.41 12.64
C GLU A 371 -7.14 -0.38 13.65
N ASP A 372 -5.91 -0.54 14.16
CA ASP A 372 -5.24 0.43 15.03
C ASP A 372 -4.62 1.63 14.28
N HIS A 373 -4.96 1.81 13.01
CA HIS A 373 -4.46 2.86 12.12
C HIS A 373 -2.94 2.84 11.87
N ILE A 374 -2.29 1.68 12.03
CA ILE A 374 -0.87 1.54 11.73
C ILE A 374 -0.71 1.33 10.22
N LEU A 375 0.13 2.17 9.61
CA LEU A 375 0.45 2.05 8.18
C LEU A 375 1.13 0.71 7.90
N ILE A 376 0.52 -0.08 7.01
CA ILE A 376 1.06 -1.37 6.55
C ILE A 376 1.87 -1.17 5.26
N GLY A 377 1.36 -0.34 4.35
CA GLY A 377 2.04 0.03 3.12
C GLY A 377 1.10 0.62 2.07
N THR A 378 1.66 1.02 0.93
CA THR A 378 0.92 1.59 -0.20
C THR A 378 1.18 0.76 -1.45
N GLY A 379 0.11 0.30 -2.10
CA GLY A 379 0.14 -0.41 -3.37
C GLY A 379 -0.24 0.52 -4.52
N ILE A 380 0.27 0.25 -5.73
CA ILE A 380 -0.16 0.96 -6.94
C ILE A 380 -1.06 0.03 -7.75
N THR A 381 -2.20 0.57 -8.19
CA THR A 381 -3.16 -0.15 -9.03
C THR A 381 -2.60 -0.41 -10.43
N ASN A 382 -2.82 -1.62 -10.93
CA ASN A 382 -2.43 -2.02 -12.28
C ASN A 382 -3.51 -1.66 -13.32
N ALA A 383 -3.34 -2.14 -14.57
CA ALA A 383 -4.28 -1.89 -15.66
C ALA A 383 -5.72 -2.40 -15.40
N ASN A 384 -5.89 -3.33 -14.46
CA ASN A 384 -7.19 -3.89 -14.06
C ASN A 384 -7.70 -3.28 -12.75
N GLY A 385 -7.09 -2.19 -12.25
CA GLY A 385 -7.46 -1.60 -10.97
C GLY A 385 -7.05 -2.42 -9.75
N ILE A 386 -6.22 -3.46 -9.93
CA ILE A 386 -5.81 -4.35 -8.85
C ILE A 386 -4.54 -3.82 -8.21
N TRP A 387 -4.54 -3.74 -6.88
CA TRP A 387 -3.40 -3.35 -6.06
C TRP A 387 -3.02 -4.49 -5.12
N ASN A 388 -1.78 -4.50 -4.65
CA ASN A 388 -1.33 -5.41 -3.60
C ASN A 388 -0.33 -4.75 -2.65
N VAL A 389 -0.35 -5.19 -1.39
CA VAL A 389 0.57 -4.76 -0.33
C VAL A 389 1.02 -6.02 0.43
N SER A 390 2.32 -6.17 0.66
CA SER A 390 2.87 -7.28 1.45
C SER A 390 3.47 -6.78 2.75
N ALA A 391 3.17 -7.47 3.84
CA ALA A 391 3.73 -7.17 5.16
C ALA A 391 4.15 -8.43 5.90
N GLU A 392 5.18 -8.31 6.73
CA GLU A 392 5.58 -9.34 7.69
C GLU A 392 4.91 -9.06 9.04
N LEU A 393 4.14 -10.02 9.52
CA LEU A 393 3.32 -9.91 10.72
C LEU A 393 3.67 -11.05 11.68
N ILE A 394 3.57 -10.77 12.98
CA ILE A 394 3.68 -11.78 14.03
C ILE A 394 2.37 -12.56 14.15
N ASP A 395 2.38 -13.64 14.93
CA ASP A 395 1.19 -14.47 15.12
C ASP A 395 0.14 -13.69 15.92
N GLY A 396 -1.12 -13.74 15.46
CA GLY A 396 -2.19 -12.95 16.07
C GLY A 396 -3.39 -12.72 15.14
N GLY A 397 -4.45 -12.17 15.70
CA GLY A 397 -5.59 -11.65 14.95
C GLY A 397 -5.36 -10.19 14.59
N TYR A 398 -5.60 -9.86 13.33
CA TYR A 398 -5.50 -8.51 12.77
C TYR A 398 -6.77 -8.17 12.01
N ALA A 399 -7.05 -6.90 11.83
CA ALA A 399 -7.99 -6.42 10.83
C ALA A 399 -7.34 -5.29 10.04
N PHE A 400 -7.62 -5.23 8.74
CA PHE A 400 -7.05 -4.25 7.82
C PHE A 400 -8.14 -3.53 7.05
N TYR A 401 -7.89 -2.26 6.71
CA TYR A 401 -8.71 -1.53 5.75
C TYR A 401 -7.79 -0.78 4.77
N ALA A 402 -8.32 -0.50 3.58
CA ALA A 402 -7.63 0.25 2.54
C ALA A 402 -8.30 1.61 2.32
N ILE A 403 -7.51 2.63 2.02
CA ILE A 403 -7.95 3.99 1.68
C ILE A 403 -7.35 4.40 0.33
N PHE A 404 -8.19 5.05 -0.48
CA PHE A 404 -7.77 5.80 -1.65
C PHE A 404 -8.16 7.27 -1.47
N ASP A 405 -7.18 8.19 -1.51
CA ASP A 405 -7.37 9.63 -1.22
C ASP A 405 -6.52 10.57 -2.13
N ASP A 406 -6.05 10.08 -3.29
CA ASP A 406 -5.17 10.86 -4.18
C ASP A 406 -5.98 11.88 -5.03
N VAL A 407 -5.86 13.16 -4.66
CA VAL A 407 -6.52 14.32 -5.32
C VAL A 407 -6.10 14.56 -6.76
N SER A 408 -5.04 13.90 -7.25
CA SER A 408 -4.62 14.01 -8.66
C SER A 408 -5.50 13.20 -9.62
N PHE A 409 -6.44 12.42 -9.09
CA PHE A 409 -7.49 11.75 -9.84
C PHE A 409 -8.82 12.48 -9.63
N PRO A 410 -9.71 12.54 -10.63
CA PRO A 410 -11.02 13.14 -10.48
C PRO A 410 -11.99 12.10 -9.91
N LEU A 411 -11.60 11.53 -8.78
CA LEU A 411 -12.28 10.45 -8.09
C LEU A 411 -12.47 10.82 -6.63
N GLU A 412 -13.63 10.49 -6.09
CA GLU A 412 -13.87 10.67 -4.68
C GLU A 412 -13.04 9.69 -3.84
N GLU A 413 -12.62 10.11 -2.66
CA GLU A 413 -12.02 9.23 -1.68
C GLU A 413 -12.95 8.06 -1.33
N SER A 414 -12.34 6.89 -1.15
CA SER A 414 -13.06 5.71 -0.70
C SER A 414 -12.24 4.91 0.30
N MET A 415 -12.97 4.17 1.14
CA MET A 415 -12.42 3.30 2.18
C MET A 415 -13.06 1.93 2.08
N SER A 416 -12.25 0.87 2.21
CA SER A 416 -12.76 -0.50 2.16
C SER A 416 -13.39 -0.90 3.49
N GLU A 417 -14.21 -1.95 3.45
CA GLU A 417 -14.57 -2.67 4.67
C GLU A 417 -13.33 -3.19 5.41
N LEU A 418 -13.48 -3.36 6.73
CA LEU A 418 -12.49 -4.04 7.56
C LEU A 418 -12.40 -5.51 7.16
N TYR A 419 -11.19 -5.96 6.88
CA TYR A 419 -10.86 -7.34 6.54
C TYR A 419 -10.12 -8.01 7.70
N PRO A 420 -10.78 -8.92 8.46
CA PRO A 420 -10.14 -9.66 9.53
C PRO A 420 -9.25 -10.78 8.99
N VAL A 421 -8.05 -10.94 9.55
CA VAL A 421 -7.07 -11.97 9.22
C VAL A 421 -6.52 -12.58 10.50
N THR A 422 -6.44 -13.91 10.55
CA THR A 422 -5.77 -14.60 11.66
C THR A 422 -4.48 -15.23 11.15
N ILE A 423 -3.35 -14.95 11.78
CA ILE A 423 -2.07 -15.56 11.42
C ILE A 423 -1.75 -16.61 12.48
N LEU A 424 -1.67 -17.88 12.06
CA LEU A 424 -1.50 -19.02 12.94
C LEU A 424 -0.14 -19.70 12.69
N ASP A 425 0.62 -20.00 13.74
CA ASP A 425 1.81 -20.83 13.59
C ASP A 425 1.42 -22.32 13.47
N PRO A 426 1.67 -22.98 12.31
CA PRO A 426 1.39 -24.39 12.15
C PRO A 426 2.19 -25.29 13.11
N THR A 427 3.28 -24.80 13.73
CA THR A 427 4.05 -25.59 14.72
C THR A 427 3.20 -26.00 15.93
N ILE A 428 2.28 -25.14 16.38
CA ILE A 428 1.39 -25.44 17.51
C ILE A 428 0.47 -26.62 17.18
N TYR A 429 -0.06 -26.68 15.94
CA TYR A 429 -0.88 -27.79 15.48
C TYR A 429 -0.10 -29.12 15.45
N TYR A 430 1.14 -29.10 14.98
CA TYR A 430 2.00 -30.29 14.97
C TYR A 430 2.35 -30.78 16.38
N ILE A 431 2.60 -29.87 17.34
CA ILE A 431 2.86 -30.22 18.73
C ILE A 431 1.64 -30.95 19.35
N ILE A 432 0.43 -30.43 19.12
CA ILE A 432 -0.81 -31.04 19.60
C ILE A 432 -1.03 -32.43 18.98
N LEU A 433 -0.77 -32.59 17.68
CA LEU A 433 -0.92 -33.86 16.98
C LEU A 433 0.08 -34.93 17.46
N ILE A 434 1.33 -34.54 17.72
CA ILE A 434 2.35 -35.42 18.31
C ILE A 434 1.93 -35.87 19.71
N ALA A 435 1.42 -34.95 20.54
CA ALA A 435 0.93 -35.27 21.89
C ALA A 435 -0.24 -36.25 21.85
N ALA A 436 -1.21 -36.05 20.95
CA ALA A 436 -2.37 -36.94 20.78
C ALA A 436 -1.96 -38.36 20.34
N CYS A 437 -1.05 -38.46 19.35
CA CYS A 437 -0.47 -39.73 18.91
C CYS A 437 0.28 -40.44 20.05
N GLY A 438 1.05 -39.70 20.86
CA GLY A 438 1.75 -40.25 22.02
C GLY A 438 0.80 -40.86 23.07
N VAL A 439 -0.31 -40.19 23.37
CA VAL A 439 -1.33 -40.69 24.31
C VAL A 439 -1.99 -41.97 23.80
N LEU A 440 -2.35 -42.02 22.50
CA LEU A 440 -2.93 -43.22 21.89
C LEU A 440 -1.97 -44.42 21.92
N LEU A 441 -0.67 -44.18 21.72
CA LEU A 441 0.37 -45.20 21.79
C LEU A 441 0.49 -45.79 23.20
N VAL A 442 0.48 -44.94 24.23
CA VAL A 442 0.53 -45.37 25.64
C VAL A 442 -0.72 -46.17 26.03
N LEU A 443 -1.90 -45.75 25.57
CA LEU A 443 -3.16 -46.48 25.79
C LEU A 443 -3.16 -47.85 25.09
N GLY A 444 -2.65 -47.92 23.85
CA GLY A 444 -2.47 -49.17 23.11
C GLY A 444 -1.53 -50.13 23.81
N ILE A 445 -0.38 -49.65 24.31
CA ILE A 445 0.57 -50.47 25.08
C ILE A 445 -0.08 -50.99 26.37
N ARG A 446 -0.80 -50.13 27.11
CA ARG A 446 -1.51 -50.56 28.34
C ARG A 446 -2.60 -51.60 28.06
N PHE A 447 -3.31 -51.49 26.94
CA PHE A 447 -4.33 -52.46 26.55
C PHE A 447 -3.71 -53.84 26.25
N VAL A 448 -2.56 -53.88 25.57
CA VAL A 448 -1.85 -55.12 25.25
C VAL A 448 -1.23 -55.77 26.50
N VAL A 449 -0.67 -54.98 27.42
CA VAL A 449 -0.06 -55.50 28.67
C VAL A 449 -1.12 -56.09 29.62
N LYS A 450 -2.32 -55.51 29.67
CA LYS A 450 -3.41 -55.99 30.55
C LYS A 450 -4.03 -57.32 30.10
N ARG A 451 -3.80 -57.75 28.85
CA ARG A 451 -4.30 -59.02 28.29
C ARG A 451 -3.32 -60.19 28.35
N ARG A 452 -2.11 -60.04 28.90
CA ARG A 452 -1.21 -61.18 29.08
C ARG A 452 -1.73 -62.09 30.22
N PRO A 453 -2.07 -63.37 29.98
CA PRO A 453 -2.50 -64.27 31.04
C PRO A 453 -1.35 -64.55 32.02
N LYS A 454 -1.65 -64.59 33.31
CA LYS A 454 -0.69 -64.89 34.38
C LYS A 454 -0.16 -66.31 34.19
N TYR A 455 1.12 -66.45 33.89
CA TYR A 455 1.81 -67.75 33.93
C TYR A 455 1.90 -68.23 35.38
N ALA A 456 1.37 -69.44 35.63
CA ALA A 456 1.49 -70.13 36.90
C ALA A 456 2.93 -70.61 37.11
N SER A 457 3.43 -70.44 38.33
CA SER A 457 4.75 -70.87 38.78
C SER A 457 4.86 -72.40 38.76
N GLY A 458 5.86 -72.92 38.05
CA GLY A 458 6.20 -74.35 38.00
C GLY A 458 7.73 -74.52 37.94
N LYS A 459 8.25 -75.34 38.86
CA LYS A 459 9.67 -75.58 39.18
C LYS A 459 10.56 -75.93 37.98
N ALA A 460 11.82 -75.47 38.04
CA ALA A 460 12.90 -75.85 37.13
C ALA A 460 13.45 -77.27 37.39
N PRO A 461 13.93 -77.95 36.34
CA PRO A 461 15.12 -78.82 36.42
C PRO A 461 16.26 -78.35 35.47
N PRO A 462 17.50 -78.81 35.68
CA PRO A 462 18.71 -78.14 35.18
C PRO A 462 19.32 -78.72 33.88
N LEU A 463 19.95 -77.79 33.15
CA LEU A 463 21.08 -77.82 32.20
C LEU A 463 21.62 -79.15 31.64
N THR A 464 21.75 -79.17 30.30
CA THR A 464 22.81 -79.92 29.59
C THR A 464 23.42 -79.00 28.52
N LEU A 465 24.76 -78.91 28.50
CA LEU A 465 25.58 -77.99 27.70
C LEU A 465 26.01 -78.59 26.34
N GLU A 466 25.82 -77.79 25.28
CA GLU A 466 26.61 -77.59 24.03
C GLU A 466 26.98 -78.77 23.07
N PRO A 467 27.24 -78.53 21.75
CA PRO A 467 27.85 -77.33 21.15
C PRO A 467 27.16 -76.67 19.93
N ALA A 468 27.52 -75.39 19.70
CA ALA A 468 27.28 -74.62 18.48
C ALA A 468 28.07 -75.19 17.26
N PRO A 469 27.59 -75.03 16.01
CA PRO A 469 27.86 -73.84 15.16
C PRO A 469 26.64 -73.46 14.26
N LYS A 470 26.56 -72.37 13.48
CA LYS A 470 27.51 -71.36 12.98
C LYS A 470 26.73 -70.08 12.63
N SER A 471 27.36 -68.97 12.97
CA SER A 471 27.08 -67.59 12.57
C SER A 471 26.91 -67.40 11.04
N SER A 472 25.92 -66.58 10.65
CA SER A 472 25.99 -65.74 9.45
C SER A 472 25.90 -64.28 9.89
N GLY A 473 27.06 -63.62 9.89
CA GLY A 473 27.30 -62.33 10.53
C GLY A 473 26.74 -61.06 9.84
N PRO A 474 26.97 -59.90 10.47
CA PRO A 474 26.29 -58.63 10.21
C PRO A 474 26.83 -57.81 9.01
N LEU A 475 27.72 -58.37 8.19
CA LEU A 475 28.41 -57.62 7.12
C LEU A 475 27.58 -57.39 5.85
N LYS A 476 26.46 -58.11 5.65
CA LYS A 476 25.59 -57.88 4.48
C LYS A 476 24.74 -56.61 4.58
N LYS A 477 24.39 -56.17 5.80
CA LYS A 477 23.53 -54.98 6.00
C LYS A 477 24.27 -53.64 5.79
N ILE A 478 25.60 -53.63 5.86
CA ILE A 478 26.39 -52.40 5.70
C ILE A 478 26.58 -52.06 4.21
N ARG A 479 26.67 -53.06 3.33
CA ARG A 479 26.82 -52.83 1.87
C ARG A 479 25.53 -52.31 1.21
N ASP A 480 24.37 -52.72 1.73
CA ASP A 480 23.05 -52.34 1.22
C ASP A 480 22.59 -50.96 1.71
N ALA A 481 23.18 -50.43 2.79
CA ALA A 481 22.89 -49.07 3.28
C ALA A 481 23.67 -47.98 2.51
N VAL A 482 24.79 -48.33 1.88
CA VAL A 482 25.63 -47.41 1.09
C VAL A 482 25.15 -47.29 -0.37
N THR A 483 24.34 -48.23 -0.87
CA THR A 483 23.92 -48.29 -2.29
C THR A 483 22.46 -47.89 -2.55
N LYS A 484 21.75 -47.37 -1.55
CA LYS A 484 20.37 -46.90 -1.73
C LYS A 484 20.38 -45.50 -2.36
N LYS A 485 20.19 -45.48 -3.69
CA LYS A 485 19.94 -44.33 -4.59
C LYS A 485 20.62 -43.03 -4.13
N GLU A 486 21.81 -42.80 -4.69
CA GLU A 486 22.36 -41.46 -4.81
C GLU A 486 21.33 -40.55 -5.49
N ASP A 487 20.89 -39.53 -4.77
CA ASP A 487 20.10 -38.42 -5.31
C ASP A 487 21.05 -37.57 -6.16
N PRO A 488 20.83 -37.44 -7.48
CA PRO A 488 21.75 -36.72 -8.36
C PRO A 488 21.71 -35.20 -8.15
N ASP A 489 20.69 -34.68 -7.46
CA ASP A 489 20.49 -33.23 -7.22
C ASP A 489 20.82 -32.78 -5.78
N ALA A 490 21.38 -33.67 -4.95
CA ALA A 490 21.79 -33.30 -3.60
C ALA A 490 23.09 -32.48 -3.64
N ASP A 491 23.02 -31.23 -3.17
CA ASP A 491 24.13 -30.30 -2.95
C ASP A 491 25.42 -31.06 -2.53
N PRO A 492 26.56 -30.90 -3.25
CA PRO A 492 27.82 -31.59 -2.98
C PRO A 492 28.23 -31.55 -1.50
N LEU A 493 27.92 -30.45 -0.82
CA LEU A 493 28.18 -30.25 0.60
C LEU A 493 27.41 -31.24 1.48
N ARG A 494 26.10 -31.40 1.24
CA ARG A 494 25.21 -32.29 1.99
C ARG A 494 25.55 -33.77 1.76
N ARG A 495 25.92 -34.12 0.52
CA ARG A 495 26.41 -35.46 0.18
C ARG A 495 27.67 -35.82 0.97
N LEU A 496 28.63 -34.90 1.03
CA LEU A 496 29.89 -35.11 1.71
C LEU A 496 29.70 -35.30 3.22
N TYR A 497 28.89 -34.46 3.85
CA TYR A 497 28.59 -34.58 5.28
C TYR A 497 27.88 -35.87 5.64
N ARG A 498 26.88 -36.29 4.84
CA ARG A 498 26.16 -37.55 5.08
C ARG A 498 27.09 -38.76 5.04
N LYS A 499 28.05 -38.78 4.10
CA LYS A 499 29.03 -39.86 4.00
C LYS A 499 29.94 -39.93 5.23
N THR A 500 30.49 -38.80 5.64
CA THR A 500 31.41 -38.73 6.80
C THR A 500 30.69 -39.01 8.13
N SER A 501 29.49 -38.47 8.32
CA SER A 501 28.71 -38.65 9.56
C SER A 501 28.26 -40.09 9.79
N VAL A 502 27.81 -40.78 8.73
CA VAL A 502 27.45 -42.21 8.80
C VAL A 502 28.68 -43.07 9.13
N PHE A 503 29.84 -42.75 8.57
CA PHE A 503 31.09 -43.45 8.88
C PHE A 503 31.51 -43.27 10.35
N LEU A 504 31.54 -42.03 10.83
CA LEU A 504 31.92 -41.70 12.22
C LEU A 504 30.98 -42.36 13.22
N ALA A 505 29.68 -42.27 12.99
CA ALA A 505 28.68 -42.91 13.84
C ALA A 505 28.76 -44.43 13.82
N GLY A 506 29.06 -45.04 12.68
CA GLY A 506 29.28 -46.48 12.57
C GLY A 506 30.48 -46.95 13.39
N LYS A 507 31.56 -46.15 13.45
CA LYS A 507 32.73 -46.43 14.27
C LYS A 507 32.49 -46.20 15.77
N SER A 508 31.71 -45.19 16.13
CA SER A 508 31.41 -44.85 17.52
C SER A 508 30.16 -45.52 18.09
N GLY A 509 29.49 -46.39 17.31
CA GLY A 509 28.30 -47.12 17.75
C GLY A 509 27.06 -46.23 17.96
N ILE A 510 27.00 -45.08 17.29
CA ILE A 510 25.91 -44.10 17.43
C ILE A 510 24.75 -44.50 16.51
N ALA A 511 23.56 -44.70 17.09
CA ALA A 511 22.33 -44.96 16.35
C ALA A 511 21.63 -43.65 15.92
N ASN A 512 20.83 -43.72 14.84
CA ASN A 512 19.94 -42.64 14.37
C ASN A 512 20.63 -41.31 13.97
N VAL A 513 21.79 -41.40 13.34
CA VAL A 513 22.61 -40.26 12.85
C VAL A 513 21.84 -39.24 12.03
N ALA A 514 20.85 -39.68 11.24
CA ALA A 514 20.09 -38.80 10.35
C ALA A 514 19.22 -37.77 11.10
N VAL A 515 19.00 -37.97 12.39
CA VAL A 515 18.19 -37.09 13.25
C VAL A 515 19.08 -36.16 14.11
N LEU A 516 20.39 -36.42 14.16
CA LEU A 516 21.33 -35.62 14.94
C LEU A 516 21.80 -34.42 14.12
N THR A 517 21.82 -33.25 14.76
CA THR A 517 22.48 -32.07 14.21
C THR A 517 24.01 -32.26 14.20
N PRO A 518 24.76 -31.50 13.38
CA PRO A 518 26.22 -31.59 13.36
C PRO A 518 26.88 -31.45 14.73
N ARG A 519 26.42 -30.52 15.57
CA ARG A 519 26.91 -30.35 16.94
C ARG A 519 26.60 -31.52 17.85
N GLU A 520 25.40 -32.07 17.77
CA GLU A 520 25.01 -33.23 18.57
C GLU A 520 25.79 -34.48 18.16
N LEU A 521 26.06 -34.65 16.86
CA LEU A 521 26.94 -35.71 16.38
C LEU A 521 28.35 -35.55 16.93
N LEU A 522 28.93 -34.34 16.91
CA LEU A 522 30.27 -34.10 17.45
C LEU A 522 30.34 -34.36 18.95
N ALA A 523 29.31 -33.95 19.70
CA ALA A 523 29.22 -34.17 21.15
C ALA A 523 29.06 -35.65 21.51
N ALA A 524 28.43 -36.44 20.64
CA ALA A 524 28.25 -37.88 20.81
C ALA A 524 29.53 -38.69 20.52
N LEU A 525 30.55 -38.09 19.89
CA LEU A 525 31.83 -38.75 19.64
C LEU A 525 32.71 -38.70 20.90
N SER A 526 33.21 -39.86 21.34
CA SER A 526 33.94 -39.97 22.61
C SER A 526 35.31 -39.27 22.62
N ALA A 527 35.93 -39.06 21.45
CA ALA A 527 37.21 -38.35 21.30
C ALA A 527 37.43 -37.84 19.86
N PRO A 528 36.75 -36.77 19.41
CA PRO A 528 36.92 -36.26 18.06
C PRO A 528 38.28 -35.55 17.93
N ASN A 529 39.06 -35.94 16.91
CA ASN A 529 40.30 -35.25 16.54
C ASN A 529 40.00 -33.86 15.94
N GLU A 530 41.03 -33.02 15.80
CA GLU A 530 40.86 -31.64 15.29
C GLU A 530 40.24 -31.60 13.90
N ASN A 531 40.61 -32.53 13.01
CA ASN A 531 40.04 -32.64 11.67
C ASN A 531 38.52 -32.92 11.69
N ILE A 532 38.03 -33.75 12.62
CA ILE A 532 36.60 -34.03 12.79
C ILE A 532 35.87 -32.79 13.31
N LYS A 533 36.45 -32.07 14.28
CA LYS A 533 35.88 -30.84 14.81
C LYS A 533 35.77 -29.78 13.72
N GLU A 534 36.84 -29.59 12.95
CA GLU A 534 36.92 -28.62 11.85
C GLU A 534 35.96 -28.98 10.71
N PHE A 535 35.86 -30.25 10.34
CA PHE A 535 34.93 -30.70 9.31
C PHE A 535 33.46 -30.45 9.71
N ILE A 536 33.09 -30.78 10.95
CA ILE A 536 31.71 -30.63 11.42
C ILE A 536 31.35 -29.15 11.60
N SER A 537 32.22 -28.33 12.18
CA SER A 537 31.95 -26.91 12.39
C SER A 537 31.87 -26.13 11.07
N THR A 538 32.75 -26.43 10.12
CA THR A 538 32.77 -25.78 8.81
C THR A 538 31.54 -26.15 7.99
N TYR A 539 31.12 -27.42 8.01
CA TYR A 539 29.87 -27.83 7.37
C TYR A 539 28.66 -27.14 8.00
N GLU A 540 28.59 -27.08 9.33
CA GLU A 540 27.48 -26.46 10.03
C GLU A 540 27.37 -24.96 9.71
N TYR A 541 28.49 -24.25 9.68
CA TYR A 541 28.52 -22.85 9.29
C TYR A 541 28.00 -22.66 7.86
N LEU A 542 28.52 -23.42 6.89
CA LEU A 542 28.11 -23.28 5.49
C LEU A 542 26.64 -23.68 5.26
N HIS A 543 26.15 -24.69 5.99
CA HIS A 543 24.78 -25.20 5.81
C HIS A 543 23.71 -24.34 6.51
N TYR A 544 23.98 -23.82 7.70
CA TYR A 544 22.98 -23.10 8.50
C TYR A 544 23.11 -21.58 8.46
N ALA A 545 24.27 -21.03 8.05
CA ALA A 545 24.43 -19.58 7.87
C ALA A 545 23.95 -19.07 6.50
N ASN A 546 23.37 -19.94 5.66
CA ASN A 546 22.85 -19.63 4.32
C ASN A 546 23.88 -18.96 3.37
N VAL A 547 25.17 -19.33 3.53
CA VAL A 547 26.28 -18.86 2.70
C VAL A 547 26.54 -19.87 1.59
N SER A 548 26.51 -19.46 0.32
CA SER A 548 26.84 -20.35 -0.80
C SER A 548 28.30 -20.80 -0.72
N ALA A 549 28.53 -22.10 -0.55
CA ALA A 549 29.86 -22.67 -0.40
C ALA A 549 30.70 -22.50 -1.68
N GLY A 550 31.85 -21.83 -1.56
CA GLY A 550 32.78 -21.67 -2.68
C GLY A 550 33.46 -23.00 -3.06
N HIS A 551 33.87 -23.13 -4.33
CA HIS A 551 34.50 -24.35 -4.85
C HIS A 551 35.73 -24.81 -4.03
N ASP A 552 36.52 -23.87 -3.50
CA ASP A 552 37.70 -24.17 -2.67
C ASP A 552 37.33 -24.69 -1.27
N GLN A 553 36.21 -24.23 -0.71
CA GLN A 553 35.71 -24.69 0.60
C GLN A 553 35.16 -26.11 0.50
N ILE A 554 34.48 -26.44 -0.60
CA ILE A 554 34.01 -27.80 -0.87
C ILE A 554 35.21 -28.75 -1.03
N LYS A 555 36.24 -28.38 -1.82
CA LYS A 555 37.47 -29.17 -1.96
C LYS A 555 38.23 -29.34 -0.64
N HIS A 556 38.24 -28.32 0.21
CA HIS A 556 38.86 -28.39 1.53
C HIS A 556 38.13 -29.40 2.43
N LEU A 557 36.79 -29.34 2.48
CA LEU A 557 35.98 -30.30 3.21
C LEU A 557 36.12 -31.72 2.65
N GLU A 558 36.24 -31.89 1.33
CA GLU A 558 36.48 -33.21 0.72
C GLU A 558 37.80 -33.82 1.17
N ARG A 559 38.85 -33.00 1.25
CA ARG A 559 40.16 -33.43 1.77
C ARG A 559 40.07 -33.83 3.24
N LEU A 560 39.38 -33.04 4.07
CA LEU A 560 39.16 -33.36 5.49
C LEU A 560 38.34 -34.65 5.66
N SER A 561 37.24 -34.80 4.91
CA SER A 561 36.42 -36.03 4.89
C SER A 561 37.27 -37.26 4.55
N LYS A 562 38.13 -37.14 3.54
CA LYS A 562 39.02 -38.23 3.13
C LYS A 562 40.04 -38.56 4.24
N GLN A 563 40.68 -37.56 4.84
CA GLN A 563 41.62 -37.75 5.95
C GLN A 563 40.96 -38.37 7.19
N ILE A 564 39.71 -38.02 7.47
CA ILE A 564 38.93 -38.61 8.58
C ILE A 564 38.61 -40.08 8.30
N ILE A 565 38.22 -40.42 7.07
CA ILE A 565 37.87 -41.79 6.71
C ILE A 565 39.13 -42.68 6.65
N GLU A 566 40.22 -42.17 6.07
CA GLU A 566 41.50 -42.90 5.94
C GLU A 566 42.27 -42.99 7.27
N GLY A 567 42.13 -42.02 8.18
CA GLY A 567 42.74 -42.07 9.50
C GLY A 567 42.12 -43.09 10.48
N TYR A 568 41.02 -43.76 10.10
CA TYR A 568 40.29 -44.75 10.91
C TYR A 568 40.23 -46.16 10.27
N THR A 569 40.86 -46.33 9.11
CA THR A 569 41.19 -47.61 8.47
C THR A 569 42.62 -47.98 8.80
#